data_AF-A0A1J1HBV6-F1
#
_entry.id   AF-A0A1J1HBV6-F1
#
_cell.length_a   1.000
_cell.length_b   1.000
_cell.length_c   1.000
_cell.angle_alpha   90.00
_cell.angle_beta   90.00
_cell.angle_gamma   90.00
#
_symmetry.space_group_name_H-M   'P 1'
#
loop_
_entity.id
_entity.type
_entity.pdbx_description
1 polymer ?
#
loop_
_entity_poly.entity_id
_entity_poly.type
_entity_poly.pdbx_seq_one_letter_code
_entity_poly.pdbx_strand_id
1 'polypeptide(L)'
;MNSLKRKLSIFSLKQNKYHFLKNSFFFEKKYLSFNKNHEKIKKESDQTLPHIMLETEIFFEFKEIFYRGFNICDLCELSTFDEIIFLLLYGRLPNLKELNEKKNYFENVFKNFDGKKILKVNEIFENSNLLELIRICMLNFSLHEKNNNDINLSYYKVLACSLRLITLFYTNKKDYSEIYEKKFDNFCSIFIENCSAKWKIRKKGNEKIACEKEKLNENENKIKKEKIKLLNILLILISENNINEKTYLIRMMSNIEDNYFNICLSAASFYIDIFKKINFDLSLKSFLNFDFSSIDKNKYEMHKISNINFFFYRNCFFLKKSNVLKQYLMNYCSNTSQSSLDILNHFTKIENIFLKRENKYASSYYYTLLTFYLLDIPMEFLSVLYFLARLLSFTAHINEQKKNNKIVKYSSVYIGNPHIKYTDINLR
;
A
#
# COMPACT_ATOMS: atom_id res chain seq x y z
N MET A 1 19.50 10.56 -30.53
CA MET A 1 20.71 11.38 -30.72
C MET A 1 20.36 12.83 -30.35
N ASN A 2 21.27 13.51 -29.65
CA ASN A 2 21.22 14.91 -29.19
C ASN A 2 20.43 15.20 -27.89
N SER A 3 21.00 14.67 -26.81
CA SER A 3 21.43 15.43 -25.62
C SER A 3 20.83 16.83 -25.41
N LEU A 4 19.64 16.89 -24.80
CA LEU A 4 19.34 17.95 -23.83
C LEU A 4 20.16 17.67 -22.57
N LYS A 5 21.46 17.95 -22.67
CA LYS A 5 22.38 18.04 -21.53
C LYS A 5 21.71 18.93 -20.49
N ARG A 6 21.35 18.29 -19.37
CA ARG A 6 21.13 18.88 -18.05
C ARG A 6 21.95 20.16 -17.91
N LYS A 7 21.32 21.31 -18.11
CA LYS A 7 21.86 22.65 -17.82
C LYS A 7 21.44 23.11 -16.41
N LEU A 8 21.34 22.17 -15.47
CA LEU A 8 20.97 22.43 -14.07
C LEU A 8 22.01 21.86 -13.10
N SER A 9 23.28 21.94 -13.48
CA SER A 9 24.40 21.73 -12.57
C SER A 9 25.01 23.07 -12.19
N ILE A 10 25.32 23.20 -10.90
CA ILE A 10 25.95 24.33 -10.17
C ILE A 10 24.93 25.24 -9.47
N PHE A 11 24.25 24.71 -8.46
CA PHE A 11 23.94 25.51 -7.27
C PHE A 11 25.16 25.45 -6.34
N SER A 12 26.13 26.33 -6.61
CA SER A 12 27.20 26.58 -5.64
C SER A 12 26.67 27.49 -4.54
N LEU A 13 26.76 27.03 -3.29
CA LEU A 13 26.56 27.76 -2.04
C LEU A 13 27.58 28.90 -1.86
N LYS A 14 27.60 29.87 -2.76
CA LYS A 14 28.35 31.11 -2.60
C LYS A 14 27.43 32.28 -2.92
N GLN A 15 27.13 33.04 -1.87
CA GLN A 15 26.37 34.29 -1.82
C GLN A 15 24.87 34.14 -1.53
N ASN A 16 24.47 34.66 -0.36
CA ASN A 16 23.12 34.78 0.18
C ASN A 16 22.20 35.68 -0.67
N LYS A 17 21.94 35.33 -1.92
CA LYS A 17 20.92 36.00 -2.75
C LYS A 17 20.18 34.96 -3.59
N TYR A 18 18.94 34.66 -3.20
CA TYR A 18 18.00 33.90 -4.02
C TYR A 18 17.63 34.74 -5.24
N HIS A 19 18.20 34.43 -6.41
CA HIS A 19 17.67 34.91 -7.68
C HIS A 19 16.65 33.90 -8.21
N PHE A 20 15.37 34.29 -8.20
CA PHE A 20 14.30 33.58 -8.89
C PHE A 20 14.52 33.69 -10.40
N LEU A 21 14.76 32.55 -11.07
CA LEU A 21 14.64 32.46 -12.51
C LEU A 21 13.18 32.24 -12.88
N LYS A 22 12.66 33.17 -13.70
CA LYS A 22 11.34 33.18 -14.32
C LYS A 22 11.08 31.90 -15.12
N ASN A 23 10.13 31.08 -14.69
CA ASN A 23 8.91 30.68 -15.43
C ASN A 23 8.21 29.50 -14.74
N SER A 24 7.09 29.82 -14.08
CA SER A 24 5.95 28.96 -13.74
C SER A 24 6.22 27.58 -13.11
N PHE A 25 6.61 27.57 -11.84
CA PHE A 25 6.09 26.58 -10.88
C PHE A 25 5.10 27.31 -9.96
N PHE A 26 3.81 27.08 -10.15
CA PHE A 26 2.79 27.56 -9.21
C PHE A 26 2.71 26.58 -8.03
N PHE A 27 3.52 26.80 -7.00
CA PHE A 27 3.15 26.36 -5.66
C PHE A 27 2.03 27.29 -5.18
N GLU A 28 0.80 26.79 -5.17
CA GLU A 28 -0.31 27.49 -4.54
C GLU A 28 0.00 27.65 -3.05
N LYS A 29 0.20 28.91 -2.60
CA LYS A 29 0.35 29.35 -1.21
C LYS A 29 -0.93 29.03 -0.40
N LYS A 30 -1.28 27.75 -0.21
CA LYS A 30 -2.44 27.38 0.63
C LYS A 30 -2.18 27.49 2.15
N TYR A 31 -0.99 27.95 2.56
CA TYR A 31 -0.63 28.13 3.97
C TYR A 31 -0.20 29.54 4.37
N LEU A 32 -0.35 30.56 3.51
CA LEU A 32 0.00 31.95 3.87
C LEU A 32 -1.10 32.92 3.44
N SER A 33 -2.22 32.91 4.17
CA SER A 33 -3.08 34.08 4.24
C SER A 33 -2.42 35.10 5.19
N PHE A 34 -1.54 35.95 4.63
CA PHE A 34 -1.03 37.10 5.37
C PHE A 34 -2.12 38.19 5.36
N ASN A 35 -2.99 38.16 6.36
CA ASN A 35 -3.73 39.36 6.75
C ASN A 35 -2.75 40.28 7.47
N LYS A 36 -2.37 41.38 6.81
CA LYS A 36 -1.80 42.53 7.50
C LYS A 36 -2.87 43.06 8.44
N ASN A 37 -2.75 42.78 9.73
CA ASN A 37 -2.95 43.70 10.85
C ASN A 37 -3.08 42.91 12.17
N HIS A 38 -2.22 43.27 13.13
CA HIS A 38 -2.24 42.99 14.56
C HIS A 38 -2.02 41.56 15.09
N GLU A 39 -0.81 41.39 15.64
CA GLU A 39 -0.45 40.72 16.89
C GLU A 39 -1.48 39.81 17.57
N LYS A 40 -1.25 38.50 17.43
CA LYS A 40 -1.20 37.52 18.53
C LYS A 40 -0.57 36.26 17.95
N ILE A 41 0.66 35.95 18.38
CA ILE A 41 1.35 34.71 18.02
C ILE A 41 0.55 33.55 18.64
N LYS A 42 -0.41 33.02 17.88
CA LYS A 42 -0.95 31.69 18.13
C LYS A 42 0.16 30.72 17.72
N LYS A 43 0.50 29.78 18.61
CA LYS A 43 1.37 28.64 18.31
C LYS A 43 0.93 28.04 16.98
N GLU A 44 1.68 28.36 15.92
CA GLU A 44 1.51 27.74 14.63
C GLU A 44 1.75 26.25 14.84
N SER A 45 0.81 25.45 14.35
CA SER A 45 0.91 23.99 14.35
C SER A 45 2.30 23.59 13.86
N ASP A 46 2.98 22.72 14.61
CA ASP A 46 4.21 22.01 14.24
C ASP A 46 4.00 21.14 12.98
N GLN A 47 3.66 21.76 11.85
CA GLN A 47 3.74 21.15 10.54
C GLN A 47 5.14 21.44 10.02
N THR A 48 6.02 20.48 10.29
CA THR A 48 7.36 20.43 9.70
C THR A 48 7.24 20.55 8.18
N LEU A 49 7.71 21.67 7.62
CA LEU A 49 7.87 21.81 6.19
C LEU A 49 8.84 20.71 5.71
N PRO A 50 8.52 19.95 4.66
CA PRO A 50 9.42 18.92 4.16
C PRO A 50 10.70 19.59 3.61
N HIS A 51 11.81 19.46 4.34
CA HIS A 51 13.07 20.13 4.03
C HIS A 51 13.92 19.42 2.95
N ILE A 52 13.42 18.35 2.29
CA ILE A 52 14.13 17.67 1.21
C ILE A 52 13.11 17.26 0.13
N MET A 53 13.22 17.87 -1.06
CA MET A 53 12.45 17.45 -2.24
C MET A 53 13.21 16.36 -2.99
N LEU A 54 12.76 15.11 -2.87
CA LEU A 54 13.07 14.10 -3.88
C LEU A 54 12.17 14.37 -5.09
N GLU A 55 12.78 14.48 -6.26
CA GLU A 55 12.07 14.55 -7.53
C GLU A 55 11.45 13.19 -7.83
N THR A 56 10.19 13.19 -8.28
CA THR A 56 9.48 11.98 -8.70
C THR A 56 8.55 12.24 -9.88
N GLU A 57 8.49 11.28 -10.80
CA GLU A 57 7.56 11.24 -11.93
C GLU A 57 6.42 10.23 -11.68
N ILE A 58 6.39 9.57 -10.51
CA ILE A 58 5.49 8.45 -10.22
C ILE A 58 4.09 8.93 -9.83
N PHE A 59 4.01 9.89 -8.93
CA PHE A 59 2.77 10.37 -8.32
C PHE A 59 2.71 11.89 -8.32
N PHE A 60 1.55 12.43 -8.67
CA PHE A 60 1.27 13.86 -8.55
C PHE A 60 -0.16 14.07 -8.06
N GLU A 61 -0.33 14.96 -7.09
CA GLU A 61 -1.64 15.35 -6.60
C GLU A 61 -1.74 16.88 -6.55
N PHE A 62 -2.73 17.43 -7.25
CA PHE A 62 -3.06 18.86 -7.20
C PHE A 62 -4.57 19.08 -7.03
N LYS A 63 -5.32 19.36 -8.10
CA LYS A 63 -6.79 19.28 -8.08
C LYS A 63 -7.24 17.82 -8.18
N GLU A 64 -6.62 17.10 -9.11
CA GLU A 64 -6.82 15.67 -9.36
C GLU A 64 -5.57 14.88 -8.91
N ILE A 65 -5.64 13.56 -9.04
CA ILE A 65 -4.55 12.63 -8.71
C ILE A 65 -4.09 11.97 -10.00
N PHE A 66 -2.78 11.89 -10.17
CA PHE A 66 -2.15 11.32 -11.35
C PHE A 66 -1.11 10.26 -10.98
N TYR A 67 -1.16 9.12 -11.66
CA TYR A 67 -0.09 8.13 -11.66
C TYR A 67 0.61 8.17 -13.01
N ARG A 68 1.92 8.49 -13.04
CA ARG A 68 2.70 8.64 -14.28
C ARG A 68 2.00 9.53 -15.33
N GLY A 69 1.28 10.57 -14.87
CA GLY A 69 0.54 11.51 -15.73
C GLY A 69 -0.88 11.09 -16.09
N PHE A 70 -1.34 9.88 -15.78
CA PHE A 70 -2.71 9.44 -16.03
C PHE A 70 -3.63 9.74 -14.84
N ASN A 71 -4.82 10.29 -15.09
CA ASN A 71 -5.80 10.59 -14.05
C ASN A 71 -6.25 9.30 -13.36
N ILE A 72 -6.30 9.31 -12.02
CA ILE A 72 -6.67 8.13 -11.23
C ILE A 72 -8.07 7.62 -11.52
N CYS A 73 -9.03 8.49 -11.85
CA CYS A 73 -10.40 8.11 -12.17
C CYS A 73 -10.44 7.31 -13.48
N ASP A 74 -9.72 7.77 -14.51
CA ASP A 74 -9.60 7.05 -15.78
C ASP A 74 -8.96 5.68 -15.58
N LEU A 75 -7.91 5.61 -14.76
CA LEU A 75 -7.24 4.34 -14.42
C LEU A 75 -8.18 3.39 -13.67
N CYS A 76 -9.00 3.90 -12.74
CA CYS A 76 -9.96 3.08 -12.01
C CYS A 76 -11.11 2.56 -12.90
N GLU A 77 -11.48 3.30 -13.94
CA GLU A 77 -12.55 2.93 -14.87
C GLU A 77 -12.07 1.98 -15.98
N LEU A 78 -10.90 2.26 -16.56
CA LEU A 78 -10.44 1.64 -17.81
C LEU A 78 -9.33 0.61 -17.62
N SER A 79 -8.64 0.59 -16.49
CA SER A 79 -7.45 -0.24 -16.29
C SER A 79 -7.63 -1.34 -15.24
N THR A 80 -6.85 -2.40 -15.43
CA THR A 80 -6.66 -3.48 -14.48
C THR A 80 -5.45 -3.22 -13.58
N PHE A 81 -5.41 -3.86 -12.41
CA PHE A 81 -4.29 -3.76 -11.50
C PHE A 81 -2.99 -4.28 -12.15
N ASP A 82 -3.08 -5.29 -13.01
CA ASP A 82 -1.96 -5.78 -13.83
C ASP A 82 -1.39 -4.69 -14.75
N GLU A 83 -2.24 -3.88 -15.38
CA GLU A 83 -1.81 -2.71 -16.16
C GLU A 83 -1.19 -1.62 -15.29
N ILE A 84 -1.70 -1.41 -14.06
CA ILE A 84 -1.11 -0.47 -13.11
C ILE A 84 0.25 -0.95 -12.59
N ILE A 85 0.42 -2.25 -12.36
CA ILE A 85 1.73 -2.84 -12.07
C ILE A 85 2.70 -2.48 -13.19
N PHE A 86 2.29 -2.70 -14.44
CA PHE A 86 3.14 -2.36 -15.57
C PHE A 86 3.41 -0.85 -15.67
N LEU A 87 2.39 0.00 -15.51
CA LEU A 87 2.51 1.46 -15.53
C LEU A 87 3.54 1.97 -14.53
N LEU A 88 3.47 1.52 -13.27
CA LEU A 88 4.35 2.02 -12.23
C LEU A 88 5.80 1.52 -12.40
N LEU A 89 5.97 0.26 -12.81
CA LEU A 89 7.30 -0.36 -13.01
C LEU A 89 8.02 0.11 -14.28
N TYR A 90 7.30 0.31 -15.39
CA TYR A 90 7.87 0.63 -16.70
C TYR A 90 7.64 2.08 -17.13
N GLY A 91 6.80 2.84 -16.42
CA GLY A 91 6.54 4.26 -16.69
C GLY A 91 5.57 4.55 -17.84
N ARG A 92 4.94 3.52 -18.42
CA ARG A 92 3.92 3.62 -19.47
C ARG A 92 2.96 2.44 -19.39
N LEU A 93 1.78 2.55 -20.01
CA LEU A 93 0.87 1.40 -20.14
C LEU A 93 1.44 0.32 -21.07
N PRO A 94 1.11 -0.96 -20.83
CA PRO A 94 1.54 -2.07 -21.68
C PRO A 94 0.73 -2.14 -22.98
N ASN A 95 1.31 -2.75 -24.01
CA ASN A 95 0.51 -3.30 -25.10
C ASN A 95 0.04 -4.73 -24.75
N LEU A 96 -0.88 -5.29 -25.54
CA LEU A 96 -1.45 -6.64 -25.28
C LEU A 96 -0.37 -7.75 -25.23
N LYS A 97 0.68 -7.67 -26.06
CA LYS A 97 1.75 -8.67 -26.07
C LYS A 97 2.55 -8.63 -24.77
N GLU A 98 2.97 -7.44 -24.36
CA GLU A 98 3.74 -7.22 -23.13
C GLU A 98 2.94 -7.63 -21.89
N LEU A 99 1.65 -7.27 -21.84
CA LEU A 99 0.79 -7.66 -20.74
C LEU A 99 0.67 -9.20 -20.66
N ASN A 100 0.47 -9.88 -21.78
CA ASN A 100 0.42 -11.33 -21.84
C ASN A 100 1.76 -11.99 -21.45
N GLU A 101 2.90 -11.41 -21.84
CA GLU A 101 4.22 -11.89 -21.41
C GLU A 101 4.39 -11.82 -19.89
N LYS A 102 3.98 -10.72 -19.24
CA LYS A 102 4.07 -10.60 -17.79
C LYS A 102 3.10 -11.53 -17.06
N LYS A 103 1.90 -11.74 -17.61
CA LYS A 103 0.95 -12.75 -17.11
C LYS A 103 1.53 -14.17 -17.20
N ASN A 104 2.12 -14.54 -18.33
CA ASN A 104 2.77 -15.84 -18.51
C ASN A 104 3.95 -16.04 -17.54
N TYR A 105 4.76 -14.99 -17.33
CA TYR A 105 5.82 -15.03 -16.34
C TYR A 105 5.27 -15.26 -14.92
N PHE A 106 4.25 -14.48 -14.53
CA PHE A 106 3.58 -14.64 -13.24
C PHE A 106 3.04 -16.06 -13.06
N GLU A 107 2.29 -16.57 -14.05
CA GLU A 107 1.73 -17.92 -14.05
C GLU A 107 2.79 -18.99 -13.83
N ASN A 108 3.89 -18.89 -14.57
CA ASN A 108 4.97 -19.86 -14.52
C ASN A 108 5.63 -19.87 -13.13
N VAL A 109 5.90 -18.69 -12.56
CA VAL A 109 6.43 -18.58 -11.19
C VAL A 109 5.43 -19.12 -10.17
N PHE A 110 4.16 -18.76 -10.29
CA PHE A 110 3.10 -19.20 -9.38
C PHE A 110 2.98 -20.73 -9.34
N LYS A 111 3.01 -21.39 -10.50
CA LYS A 111 2.90 -22.85 -10.63
C LYS A 111 4.13 -23.59 -10.09
N ASN A 112 5.32 -23.09 -10.40
CA ASN A 112 6.57 -23.79 -10.09
C ASN A 112 7.07 -23.54 -8.66
N PHE A 113 6.53 -22.54 -7.96
CA PHE A 113 6.93 -22.25 -6.59
C PHE A 113 6.32 -23.26 -5.60
N ASP A 114 7.18 -24.04 -4.94
CA ASP A 114 6.79 -25.13 -4.04
C ASP A 114 6.46 -24.65 -2.61
N GLY A 115 7.13 -23.60 -2.12
CA GLY A 115 6.89 -22.97 -0.82
C GLY A 115 7.17 -23.85 0.41
N LYS A 116 7.52 -25.14 0.22
CA LYS A 116 7.66 -26.15 1.28
C LYS A 116 8.63 -25.74 2.37
N LYS A 117 9.81 -25.25 2.00
CA LYS A 117 10.85 -24.83 2.96
C LYS A 117 10.37 -23.68 3.83
N ILE A 118 9.65 -22.73 3.23
CA ILE A 118 9.15 -21.53 3.91
C ILE A 118 8.04 -21.90 4.90
N LEU A 119 7.13 -22.79 4.50
CA LEU A 119 6.08 -23.30 5.39
C LEU A 119 6.67 -24.06 6.60
N LYS A 120 7.68 -24.92 6.38
CA LYS A 120 8.40 -25.60 7.49
C LYS A 120 9.04 -24.62 8.46
N VAL A 121 9.70 -23.58 7.95
CA VAL A 121 10.30 -22.54 8.80
C VAL A 121 9.22 -21.81 9.59
N ASN A 122 8.07 -21.52 8.97
CA ASN A 122 6.94 -20.90 9.64
C ASN A 122 6.34 -21.78 10.75
N GLU A 123 6.25 -23.09 10.54
CA GLU A 123 5.85 -24.07 11.56
C GLU A 123 6.81 -24.05 12.76
N ILE A 124 8.13 -24.00 12.53
CA ILE A 124 9.15 -23.94 13.59
C ILE A 124 9.00 -22.68 14.46
N PHE A 125 8.68 -21.54 13.86
CA PHE A 125 8.50 -20.29 14.59
C PHE A 125 7.12 -20.13 15.23
N GLU A 126 6.22 -21.10 15.07
CA GLU A 126 4.81 -21.03 15.52
C GLU A 126 4.10 -19.75 15.05
N ASN A 127 4.55 -19.19 13.93
CA ASN A 127 4.06 -17.92 13.42
C ASN A 127 2.76 -18.12 12.64
N SER A 128 1.71 -17.41 13.04
CA SER A 128 0.41 -17.43 12.34
C SER A 128 0.23 -16.28 11.34
N ASN A 129 1.16 -15.31 11.32
CA ASN A 129 1.04 -14.11 10.51
C ASN A 129 1.51 -14.33 9.06
N LEU A 130 0.61 -14.16 8.09
CA LEU A 130 0.92 -14.31 6.66
C LEU A 130 2.00 -13.34 6.15
N LEU A 131 2.09 -12.14 6.73
CA LEU A 131 3.11 -11.18 6.33
C LEU A 131 4.52 -11.62 6.77
N GLU A 132 4.62 -12.35 7.88
CA GLU A 132 5.86 -13.00 8.31
C GLU A 132 6.27 -14.12 7.36
N LEU A 133 5.31 -14.91 6.88
CA LEU A 133 5.54 -15.94 5.86
C LEU A 133 6.13 -15.33 4.57
N ILE A 134 5.60 -14.17 4.14
CA ILE A 134 6.14 -13.43 2.99
C ILE A 134 7.54 -12.87 3.29
N ARG A 135 7.79 -12.39 4.51
CA ARG A 135 9.13 -11.94 4.93
C ARG A 135 10.16 -13.08 4.86
N ILE A 136 9.82 -14.28 5.32
CA ILE A 136 10.67 -15.47 5.21
C ILE A 136 10.90 -15.83 3.74
N CYS A 137 9.88 -15.71 2.89
CA CYS A 137 10.03 -15.92 1.45
C CYS A 137 11.03 -14.95 0.82
N MET A 138 10.97 -13.66 1.18
CA MET A 138 11.91 -12.65 0.71
C MET A 138 13.33 -12.91 1.18
N LEU A 139 13.50 -13.33 2.44
CA LEU A 139 14.80 -13.74 2.97
C LEU A 139 15.38 -14.93 2.20
N ASN A 140 14.55 -15.92 1.87
CA ASN A 140 14.99 -17.04 1.05
C ASN A 140 15.44 -16.61 -0.36
N PHE A 141 14.76 -15.63 -0.97
CA PHE A 141 15.21 -15.08 -2.25
C PHE A 141 16.50 -14.26 -2.11
N SER A 142 16.67 -13.47 -1.06
CA SER A 142 17.88 -12.67 -0.88
C SER A 142 19.14 -13.53 -0.70
N LEU A 143 19.01 -14.71 -0.10
CA LEU A 143 20.12 -15.66 0.09
C LEU A 143 20.50 -16.42 -1.18
N HIS A 144 19.54 -16.71 -2.06
CA HIS A 144 19.74 -17.61 -3.20
C HIS A 144 19.87 -16.89 -4.55
N GLU A 145 19.34 -15.68 -4.69
CA GLU A 145 19.37 -14.96 -5.96
C GLU A 145 20.59 -14.05 -6.10
N LYS A 146 21.21 -14.08 -7.28
CA LYS A 146 22.29 -13.17 -7.64
C LYS A 146 21.73 -11.77 -7.87
N ASN A 147 22.52 -10.74 -7.54
CA ASN A 147 22.14 -9.32 -7.60
C ASN A 147 21.79 -8.77 -9.02
N ASN A 148 21.94 -9.55 -10.09
CA ASN A 148 21.76 -9.09 -11.48
C ASN A 148 20.35 -9.30 -12.05
N ASN A 149 19.35 -9.57 -11.21
CA ASN A 149 18.00 -9.82 -11.69
C ASN A 149 17.25 -8.51 -11.97
N ASP A 150 16.46 -8.49 -13.05
CA ASP A 150 15.55 -7.39 -13.36
C ASP A 150 14.62 -7.15 -12.15
N ILE A 151 14.71 -5.95 -11.58
CA ILE A 151 13.94 -5.52 -10.41
C ILE A 151 12.43 -5.63 -10.69
N ASN A 152 12.00 -5.34 -11.91
CA ASN A 152 10.60 -5.43 -12.30
C ASN A 152 10.11 -6.88 -12.28
N LEU A 153 10.88 -7.80 -12.85
CA LEU A 153 10.55 -9.24 -12.79
C LEU A 153 10.59 -9.77 -11.36
N SER A 154 11.50 -9.26 -10.54
CA SER A 154 11.59 -9.60 -9.12
C SER A 154 10.31 -9.21 -8.36
N TYR A 155 9.68 -8.08 -8.68
CA TYR A 155 8.36 -7.73 -8.14
C TYR A 155 7.27 -8.74 -8.54
N TYR A 156 7.16 -9.09 -9.83
CA TYR A 156 6.21 -10.10 -10.29
C TYR A 156 6.43 -11.44 -9.59
N LYS A 157 7.69 -11.81 -9.36
CA LYS A 157 8.06 -13.02 -8.63
C LYS A 157 7.55 -12.99 -7.18
N VAL A 158 7.81 -11.90 -6.46
CA VAL A 158 7.28 -11.73 -5.09
C VAL A 158 5.76 -11.81 -5.07
N LEU A 159 5.08 -11.16 -6.02
CA LEU A 159 3.63 -11.16 -6.10
C LEU A 159 3.08 -12.59 -6.32
N ALA A 160 3.65 -13.33 -7.27
CA ALA A 160 3.27 -14.70 -7.59
C ALA A 160 3.52 -15.66 -6.43
N CYS A 161 4.72 -15.63 -5.84
CA CYS A 161 5.07 -16.49 -4.72
C CYS A 161 4.25 -16.17 -3.47
N SER A 162 3.92 -14.90 -3.21
CA SER A 162 3.07 -14.50 -2.08
C SER A 162 1.66 -15.05 -2.23
N LEU A 163 1.07 -14.94 -3.43
CA LEU A 163 -0.25 -15.52 -3.71
C LEU A 163 -0.22 -17.04 -3.56
N ARG A 164 0.84 -17.69 -4.04
CA ARG A 164 1.02 -19.14 -3.92
C ARG A 164 1.13 -19.57 -2.44
N LEU A 165 1.95 -18.87 -1.65
CA LEU A 165 2.08 -19.14 -0.20
C LEU A 165 0.76 -19.01 0.54
N ILE A 166 0.00 -17.95 0.25
CA ILE A 166 -1.36 -17.77 0.78
C ILE A 166 -2.24 -18.97 0.45
N THR A 167 -2.27 -19.40 -0.82
CA THR A 167 -3.09 -20.57 -1.20
C THR A 167 -2.65 -21.85 -0.50
N LEU A 168 -1.35 -22.07 -0.33
CA LEU A 168 -0.81 -23.24 0.36
C LEU A 168 -1.14 -23.22 1.86
N PHE A 169 -0.96 -22.07 2.51
CA PHE A 169 -1.22 -21.90 3.95
C PHE A 169 -2.67 -22.20 4.34
N TYR A 170 -3.64 -21.87 3.50
CA TYR A 170 -5.07 -22.12 3.81
C TYR A 170 -5.59 -23.48 3.36
N THR A 171 -4.98 -24.11 2.36
CA THR A 171 -5.50 -25.38 1.85
C THR A 171 -5.07 -26.58 2.70
N ASN A 172 -4.04 -26.47 3.56
CA ASN A 172 -3.44 -27.58 4.31
C ASN A 172 -3.13 -28.83 3.46
N LYS A 173 -3.20 -28.73 2.13
CA LYS A 173 -3.04 -29.85 1.21
C LYS A 173 -1.57 -30.03 0.90
N LYS A 174 -1.07 -31.24 1.11
CA LYS A 174 0.25 -31.71 0.68
C LYS A 174 0.31 -32.01 -0.83
N ASP A 175 -0.80 -31.93 -1.56
CA ASP A 175 -0.82 -32.15 -3.01
C ASP A 175 -0.87 -30.82 -3.77
N TYR A 176 0.27 -30.54 -4.41
CA TYR A 176 0.69 -29.25 -4.96
C TYR A 176 0.11 -28.97 -6.36
N SER A 177 -0.49 -29.96 -7.02
CA SER A 177 -0.86 -29.96 -8.44
C SER A 177 -2.30 -29.53 -8.75
N GLU A 178 -3.26 -29.72 -7.84
CA GLU A 178 -4.70 -29.47 -8.10
C GLU A 178 -5.16 -28.01 -7.90
N ILE A 179 -4.25 -27.07 -7.61
CA ILE A 179 -4.64 -25.70 -7.23
C ILE A 179 -4.95 -24.84 -8.47
N TYR A 180 -4.54 -25.26 -9.68
CA TYR A 180 -4.57 -24.38 -10.84
C TYR A 180 -4.89 -25.10 -12.17
N GLU A 181 -6.17 -25.38 -12.41
CA GLU A 181 -6.65 -25.87 -13.72
C GLU A 181 -7.17 -24.76 -14.64
N LYS A 182 -7.37 -23.53 -14.13
CA LYS A 182 -7.93 -22.40 -14.91
C LYS A 182 -6.85 -21.47 -15.46
N LYS A 183 -7.14 -20.89 -16.63
CA LYS A 183 -6.33 -19.88 -17.30
C LYS A 183 -6.23 -18.61 -16.45
N PHE A 184 -5.05 -17.99 -16.36
CA PHE A 184 -4.88 -16.71 -15.67
C PHE A 184 -5.50 -15.59 -16.48
N ASP A 185 -6.47 -14.89 -15.91
CA ASP A 185 -7.04 -13.69 -16.52
C ASP A 185 -6.36 -12.42 -16.00
N ASN A 186 -6.45 -12.16 -14.69
CA ASN A 186 -5.81 -11.05 -14.01
C ASN A 186 -5.62 -11.37 -12.51
N PHE A 187 -4.76 -10.62 -11.82
CA PHE A 187 -4.44 -10.88 -10.42
C PHE A 187 -5.68 -10.92 -9.51
N CYS A 188 -6.60 -9.97 -9.69
CA CYS A 188 -7.79 -9.84 -8.84
C CYS A 188 -8.78 -11.01 -9.03
N SER A 189 -8.95 -11.50 -10.26
CA SER A 189 -9.84 -12.62 -10.55
C SER A 189 -9.35 -13.88 -9.84
N ILE A 190 -8.04 -14.15 -9.93
CA ILE A 190 -7.43 -15.32 -9.30
C ILE A 190 -7.47 -15.21 -7.78
N PHE A 191 -7.22 -14.02 -7.23
CA PHE A 191 -7.33 -13.81 -5.80
C PHE A 191 -8.74 -14.15 -5.30
N ILE A 192 -9.78 -13.54 -5.90
CA ILE A 192 -11.19 -13.78 -5.52
C ILE A 192 -11.61 -15.24 -5.75
N GLU A 193 -11.16 -15.87 -6.82
CA GLU A 193 -11.45 -17.29 -7.08
C GLU A 193 -10.88 -18.19 -6.01
N ASN A 194 -9.60 -18.00 -5.64
CA ASN A 194 -8.98 -18.75 -4.57
C ASN A 194 -9.63 -18.48 -3.21
N CYS A 195 -10.11 -17.25 -2.96
CA CYS A 195 -10.91 -16.93 -1.77
C CYS A 195 -12.21 -17.73 -1.71
N SER A 196 -12.98 -17.68 -2.81
CA SER A 196 -14.35 -18.18 -2.87
C SER A 196 -14.46 -19.71 -2.79
N ALA A 197 -13.56 -20.43 -3.45
CA ALA A 197 -13.69 -21.87 -3.65
C ALA A 197 -13.26 -22.73 -2.44
N LYS A 198 -12.31 -22.27 -1.61
CA LYS A 198 -11.65 -23.14 -0.62
C LYS A 198 -11.55 -22.54 0.79
N TRP A 199 -11.72 -21.23 0.98
CA TRP A 199 -11.46 -20.61 2.29
C TRP A 199 -12.68 -20.60 3.24
N LYS A 200 -13.87 -20.98 2.74
CA LYS A 200 -15.04 -21.33 3.59
C LYS A 200 -14.77 -22.55 4.50
N ILE A 201 -13.81 -23.41 4.15
CA ILE A 201 -13.47 -24.66 4.86
C ILE A 201 -12.85 -24.39 6.24
N ARG A 202 -12.26 -23.21 6.48
CA ARG A 202 -11.69 -22.86 7.80
C ARG A 202 -12.69 -22.16 8.74
N LYS A 203 -13.81 -21.64 8.20
CA LYS A 203 -14.88 -21.00 8.99
C LYS A 203 -15.91 -22.00 9.53
N LYS A 204 -16.04 -23.17 8.90
CA LYS A 204 -16.85 -24.29 9.38
C LYS A 204 -15.89 -25.44 9.69
N GLY A 205 -15.71 -25.78 10.97
CA GLY A 205 -14.81 -26.87 11.35
C GLY A 205 -15.13 -28.15 10.58
N ASN A 206 -14.08 -28.84 10.13
CA ASN A 206 -14.00 -30.25 9.67
C ASN A 206 -15.29 -30.94 9.18
N GLU A 207 -16.10 -30.28 8.37
CA GLU A 207 -17.11 -30.97 7.56
C GLU A 207 -16.55 -31.11 6.14
N LYS A 208 -16.36 -32.36 5.72
CA LYS A 208 -16.04 -32.73 4.35
C LYS A 208 -17.17 -32.26 3.45
N ILE A 209 -17.07 -31.04 2.93
CA ILE A 209 -17.91 -30.61 1.82
C ILE A 209 -17.22 -31.13 0.56
N ALA A 210 -17.86 -32.12 -0.07
CA ALA A 210 -17.46 -32.64 -1.36
C ALA A 210 -17.36 -31.48 -2.37
N CYS A 211 -16.37 -31.54 -3.25
CA CYS A 211 -16.29 -30.65 -4.42
C CYS A 211 -17.48 -30.94 -5.34
N GLU A 212 -18.64 -30.36 -5.05
CA GLU A 212 -19.73 -30.29 -6.01
C GLU A 212 -19.34 -29.24 -7.07
N LYS A 213 -19.29 -29.68 -8.32
CA LYS A 213 -19.18 -28.81 -9.49
C LYS A 213 -20.47 -28.00 -9.59
N GLU A 214 -20.56 -26.92 -8.82
CA GLU A 214 -21.68 -25.98 -8.88
C GLU A 214 -21.67 -25.28 -10.24
N LYS A 215 -22.74 -25.51 -11.03
CA LYS A 215 -23.11 -24.63 -12.14
C LYS A 215 -23.43 -23.27 -11.53
N LEU A 216 -22.46 -22.35 -11.52
CA LEU A 216 -22.63 -20.98 -11.04
C LEU A 216 -23.86 -20.33 -11.69
N ASN A 217 -24.84 -19.96 -10.88
CA ASN A 217 -26.02 -19.23 -11.35
C ASN A 217 -25.59 -17.88 -11.96
N GLU A 218 -26.33 -17.35 -12.95
CA GLU A 218 -26.00 -16.07 -13.61
C GLU A 218 -25.80 -14.92 -12.61
N ASN A 219 -26.59 -14.92 -11.53
CA ASN A 219 -26.47 -13.94 -10.44
C ASN A 219 -25.14 -14.05 -9.66
N GLU A 220 -24.63 -15.26 -9.42
CA GLU A 220 -23.36 -15.45 -8.73
C GLU A 220 -22.17 -15.01 -9.59
N ASN A 221 -22.26 -15.26 -10.90
CA ASN A 221 -21.27 -14.78 -11.86
C ASN A 221 -21.27 -13.24 -11.94
N LYS A 222 -22.44 -12.60 -11.86
CA LYS A 222 -22.55 -11.13 -11.81
C LYS A 222 -21.92 -10.55 -10.54
N ILE A 223 -22.26 -11.09 -9.37
CA ILE A 223 -21.69 -10.65 -8.08
C ILE A 223 -20.17 -10.84 -8.08
N LYS A 224 -19.67 -11.97 -8.60
CA LYS A 224 -18.24 -12.23 -8.71
C LYS A 224 -17.52 -11.18 -9.56
N LYS A 225 -18.09 -10.75 -10.68
CA LYS A 225 -17.53 -9.68 -11.52
C LYS A 225 -17.46 -8.34 -10.76
N GLU A 226 -18.51 -7.99 -10.02
CA GLU A 226 -18.53 -6.79 -9.17
C GLU A 226 -17.46 -6.86 -8.06
N LYS A 227 -17.29 -8.04 -7.42
CA LYS A 227 -16.23 -8.25 -6.42
C LYS A 227 -14.83 -8.04 -7.01
N ILE A 228 -14.57 -8.59 -8.19
CA ILE A 228 -13.29 -8.44 -8.89
C ILE A 228 -13.04 -6.97 -9.25
N LYS A 229 -14.06 -6.27 -9.76
CA LYS A 229 -13.99 -4.85 -10.11
C LYS A 229 -13.66 -3.98 -8.89
N LEU A 230 -14.36 -4.18 -7.77
CA LEU A 230 -14.13 -3.40 -6.55
C LEU A 230 -12.74 -3.67 -5.96
N LEU A 231 -12.28 -4.93 -5.94
CA LEU A 231 -10.92 -5.28 -5.51
C LEU A 231 -9.86 -4.63 -6.40
N ASN A 232 -10.06 -4.64 -7.72
CA ASN A 232 -9.19 -4.00 -8.69
C ASN A 232 -9.01 -2.51 -8.36
N ILE A 233 -10.12 -1.78 -8.20
CA ILE A 233 -10.11 -0.35 -7.86
C ILE A 233 -9.40 -0.09 -6.53
N LEU A 234 -9.67 -0.91 -5.50
CA LEU A 234 -9.01 -0.78 -4.21
C LEU A 234 -7.48 -0.88 -4.36
N LEU A 235 -6.98 -1.92 -5.05
CA LEU A 235 -5.55 -2.14 -5.24
C LEU A 235 -4.88 -0.99 -6.02
N ILE A 236 -5.57 -0.45 -7.04
CA ILE A 236 -5.11 0.73 -7.78
C ILE A 236 -4.97 1.93 -6.83
N LEU A 237 -6.00 2.23 -6.04
CA LEU A 237 -6.00 3.41 -5.17
C LEU A 237 -4.95 3.34 -4.06
N ILE A 238 -4.72 2.17 -3.46
CA ILE A 238 -3.73 2.02 -2.37
C ILE A 238 -2.29 1.84 -2.86
N SER A 239 -2.09 1.56 -4.16
CA SER A 239 -0.79 1.18 -4.72
C SER A 239 0.32 2.22 -4.51
N GLU A 240 0.04 3.52 -4.63
CA GLU A 240 1.03 4.61 -4.59
C GLU A 240 0.57 5.75 -3.69
N ASN A 241 1.31 6.15 -2.65
CA ASN A 241 0.86 7.14 -1.66
C ASN A 241 1.89 8.24 -1.41
N ASN A 242 2.38 8.84 -2.50
CA ASN A 242 3.40 9.88 -2.51
C ASN A 242 4.67 9.46 -1.73
N ILE A 243 5.64 10.36 -1.66
CA ILE A 243 6.86 10.16 -0.85
C ILE A 243 6.51 10.35 0.62
N ASN A 244 6.09 9.27 1.27
CA ASN A 244 6.01 9.14 2.73
C ASN A 244 7.36 8.68 3.32
N GLU A 245 7.46 8.62 4.65
CA GLU A 245 8.69 8.30 5.40
C GLU A 245 9.28 6.95 4.97
N LYS A 246 8.42 5.95 4.75
CA LYS A 246 8.84 4.61 4.30
C LYS A 246 9.38 4.65 2.88
N THR A 247 8.70 5.35 1.99
CA THR A 247 9.11 5.50 0.58
C THR A 247 10.45 6.23 0.49
N TYR A 248 10.60 7.29 1.28
CA TYR A 248 11.86 8.01 1.44
C TYR A 248 12.98 7.09 1.92
N LEU A 249 12.74 6.33 3.00
CA LEU A 249 13.74 5.41 3.55
C LEU A 249 14.14 4.31 2.55
N ILE A 250 13.19 3.76 1.81
CA ILE A 250 13.45 2.74 0.78
C ILE A 250 14.29 3.31 -0.37
N ARG A 251 13.99 4.54 -0.84
CA ARG A 251 14.84 5.22 -1.83
C ARG A 251 16.25 5.41 -1.30
N MET A 252 16.39 5.77 -0.03
CA MET A 252 17.69 5.94 0.59
C MET A 252 18.48 4.63 0.67
N MET A 253 17.84 3.54 1.06
CA MET A 253 18.45 2.21 1.08
C MET A 253 18.89 1.77 -0.32
N SER A 254 18.10 2.07 -1.35
CA SER A 254 18.42 1.70 -2.74
C SER A 254 19.65 2.39 -3.34
N ASN A 255 20.20 3.41 -2.68
CA ASN A 255 21.48 4.01 -3.06
C ASN A 255 22.69 3.17 -2.60
N ILE A 256 22.51 2.31 -1.61
CA ILE A 256 23.58 1.55 -0.94
C ILE A 256 23.45 0.06 -1.23
N GLU A 257 22.22 -0.46 -1.15
CA GLU A 257 21.91 -1.87 -1.33
C GLU A 257 21.48 -2.14 -2.78
N ASP A 258 22.12 -3.12 -3.40
CA ASP A 258 21.78 -3.53 -4.76
C ASP A 258 20.79 -4.67 -4.81
N ASN A 259 20.77 -5.53 -3.79
CA ASN A 259 19.85 -6.66 -3.72
C ASN A 259 18.42 -6.19 -3.43
N TYR A 260 17.56 -6.30 -4.44
CA TYR A 260 16.15 -5.94 -4.35
C TYR A 260 15.43 -6.62 -3.17
N PHE A 261 15.68 -7.90 -2.93
CA PHE A 261 15.00 -8.64 -1.86
C PHE A 261 15.41 -8.18 -0.46
N ASN A 262 16.65 -7.72 -0.27
CA ASN A 262 17.06 -7.09 1.00
C ASN A 262 16.26 -5.82 1.27
N ILE A 263 16.05 -4.98 0.25
CA ILE A 263 15.22 -3.79 0.37
C ILE A 263 13.75 -4.16 0.65
N CYS A 264 13.22 -5.20 0.00
CA CYS A 264 11.89 -5.73 0.28
C CYS A 264 11.76 -6.24 1.72
N LEU A 265 12.80 -6.86 2.28
CA LEU A 265 12.82 -7.36 3.66
C LEU A 265 12.65 -6.22 4.67
N SER A 266 13.33 -5.09 4.44
CA SER A 266 13.17 -3.88 5.25
C SER A 266 11.76 -3.30 5.10
N ALA A 267 11.24 -3.24 3.87
CA ALA A 267 9.86 -2.82 3.62
C ALA A 267 8.85 -3.70 4.36
N ALA A 268 8.99 -5.02 4.29
CA ALA A 268 8.11 -5.97 4.97
C ALA A 268 8.13 -5.76 6.49
N SER A 269 9.33 -5.56 7.06
CA SER A 269 9.50 -5.31 8.50
C SER A 269 8.73 -4.08 8.99
N PHE A 270 8.73 -2.97 8.22
CA PHE A 270 7.94 -1.78 8.57
C PHE A 270 6.43 -2.07 8.64
N TYR A 271 5.91 -2.88 7.72
CA TYR A 271 4.48 -3.20 7.71
C TYR A 271 4.11 -4.24 8.77
N ILE A 272 4.99 -5.19 9.04
CA ILE A 272 4.82 -6.13 10.15
C ILE A 272 4.70 -5.37 11.48
N ASP A 273 5.62 -4.46 11.77
CA ASP A 273 5.60 -3.71 13.04
C ASP A 273 4.35 -2.84 13.20
N ILE A 274 3.84 -2.29 12.09
CA ILE A 274 2.60 -1.51 12.07
C ILE A 274 1.40 -2.41 12.34
N PHE A 275 1.27 -3.51 11.59
CA PHE A 275 0.10 -4.36 11.65
C PHE A 275 0.08 -5.27 12.89
N LYS A 276 1.24 -5.61 13.46
CA LYS A 276 1.34 -6.39 14.70
C LYS A 276 0.60 -5.74 15.87
N LYS A 277 0.48 -4.41 15.87
CA LYS A 277 -0.20 -3.65 16.92
C LYS A 277 -1.70 -3.52 16.69
N ILE A 278 -2.24 -4.03 15.59
CA ILE A 278 -3.60 -3.78 15.13
C ILE A 278 -4.37 -5.09 15.03
N ASN A 279 -5.53 -5.14 15.65
CA ASN A 279 -6.46 -6.25 15.49
C ASN A 279 -7.61 -5.82 14.57
N PHE A 280 -7.52 -6.19 13.29
CA PHE A 280 -8.50 -5.79 12.27
C PHE A 280 -9.91 -6.32 12.56
N ASP A 281 -10.06 -7.54 13.04
CA ASP A 281 -11.37 -8.12 13.37
C ASP A 281 -12.04 -7.39 14.53
N LEU A 282 -11.28 -7.06 15.58
CA LEU A 282 -11.80 -6.26 16.70
C LEU A 282 -12.17 -4.85 16.24
N SER A 283 -11.30 -4.17 15.47
CA SER A 283 -11.60 -2.84 14.94
C SER A 283 -12.84 -2.84 14.05
N LEU A 284 -13.00 -3.85 13.17
CA LEU A 284 -14.18 -4.01 12.33
C LEU A 284 -15.44 -4.20 13.17
N LYS A 285 -15.42 -5.09 14.17
CA LYS A 285 -16.54 -5.29 15.10
C LYS A 285 -16.90 -4.00 15.84
N SER A 286 -15.88 -3.24 16.30
CA SER A 286 -16.10 -1.94 16.94
C SER A 286 -16.77 -0.93 16.01
N PHE A 287 -16.38 -0.88 14.72
CA PHE A 287 -17.01 0.02 13.76
C PHE A 287 -18.44 -0.42 13.40
N LEU A 288 -18.68 -1.71 13.18
CA LEU A 288 -20.02 -2.25 12.88
C LEU A 288 -21.00 -1.99 14.03
N ASN A 289 -20.55 -2.18 15.28
CA ASN A 289 -21.38 -2.02 16.47
C ASN A 289 -21.34 -0.59 17.06
N PHE A 290 -20.79 0.38 16.34
CA PHE A 290 -20.65 1.74 16.84
C PHE A 290 -22.01 2.41 17.02
N ASP A 291 -22.39 2.74 18.26
CA ASP A 291 -23.64 3.41 18.54
C ASP A 291 -23.50 4.94 18.42
N PHE A 292 -24.45 5.57 17.73
CA PHE A 292 -24.50 7.01 17.58
C PHE A 292 -25.20 7.72 18.74
N SER A 293 -26.02 7.01 19.52
CA SER A 293 -26.86 7.59 20.57
C SER A 293 -26.06 8.17 21.73
N SER A 294 -24.89 7.59 22.02
CA SER A 294 -24.07 7.95 23.18
C SER A 294 -23.10 9.10 22.92
N ILE A 295 -23.04 9.56 21.68
CA ILE A 295 -22.05 10.52 21.20
C ILE A 295 -22.28 11.92 21.78
N ASP A 296 -23.51 12.29 22.11
CA ASP A 296 -23.81 13.62 22.68
C ASP A 296 -23.37 13.79 24.13
N LYS A 297 -22.93 12.73 24.81
CA LYS A 297 -22.65 12.80 26.25
C LYS A 297 -21.18 12.77 26.65
N ASN A 298 -20.23 12.16 25.89
CA ASN A 298 -18.81 12.14 26.28
C ASN A 298 -17.80 11.84 25.15
N LYS A 299 -16.67 12.58 25.09
CA LYS A 299 -15.50 12.27 24.21
C LYS A 299 -14.86 10.90 24.47
N TYR A 300 -15.06 10.33 25.66
CA TYR A 300 -14.43 9.09 26.10
C TYR A 300 -14.88 7.84 25.31
N GLU A 301 -16.09 7.82 24.75
CA GLU A 301 -16.58 6.63 24.05
C GLU A 301 -15.99 6.46 22.64
N MET A 302 -15.63 7.56 21.96
CA MET A 302 -14.96 7.51 20.66
C MET A 302 -13.57 6.84 20.75
N HIS A 303 -12.94 6.90 21.92
CA HIS A 303 -11.64 6.27 22.19
C HIS A 303 -11.72 4.79 22.58
N LYS A 304 -12.92 4.21 22.77
CA LYS A 304 -13.09 2.75 22.97
C LYS A 304 -12.80 1.94 21.70
N ILE A 305 -12.81 2.59 20.54
CA ILE A 305 -12.49 1.92 19.27
C ILE A 305 -11.00 1.52 19.28
N SER A 306 -10.75 0.22 19.15
CA SER A 306 -9.41 -0.33 19.07
C SER A 306 -8.62 0.30 17.91
N ASN A 307 -7.42 0.79 18.19
CA ASN A 307 -6.50 1.39 17.22
C ASN A 307 -7.08 2.61 16.45
N ILE A 308 -7.96 3.43 17.06
CA ILE A 308 -8.63 4.53 16.34
C ILE A 308 -7.68 5.48 15.60
N ASN A 309 -6.52 5.81 16.17
CA ASN A 309 -5.53 6.71 15.55
C ASN A 309 -4.89 6.13 14.28
N PHE A 310 -5.00 4.82 14.04
CA PHE A 310 -4.58 4.17 12.80
C PHE A 310 -5.60 4.39 11.66
N PHE A 311 -6.87 4.44 12.01
CA PHE A 311 -7.98 4.63 11.07
C PHE A 311 -8.33 6.10 10.85
N PHE A 312 -8.05 6.96 11.83
CA PHE A 312 -8.38 8.39 11.78
C PHE A 312 -7.21 9.25 12.29
N TYR A 313 -6.77 10.20 11.47
CA TYR A 313 -5.69 11.12 11.82
C TYR A 313 -5.88 12.50 11.17
N ARG A 314 -5.14 13.51 11.63
CA ARG A 314 -5.36 14.93 11.26
C ARG A 314 -4.96 15.33 9.83
N ASN A 315 -4.50 14.38 9.03
CA ASN A 315 -3.93 14.65 7.72
C ASN A 315 -4.86 14.11 6.62
N CYS A 316 -5.09 14.92 5.60
CA CYS A 316 -6.08 14.67 4.56
C CYS A 316 -5.50 14.05 3.28
N PHE A 317 -4.24 13.58 3.27
CA PHE A 317 -3.58 13.00 2.08
C PHE A 317 -4.39 11.92 1.34
N PHE A 318 -5.28 11.21 2.02
CA PHE A 318 -6.07 10.13 1.41
C PHE A 318 -7.51 10.52 1.08
N LEU A 319 -7.94 11.74 1.41
CA LEU A 319 -9.33 12.17 1.28
C LEU A 319 -9.86 12.03 -0.15
N LYS A 320 -9.09 12.48 -1.14
CA LYS A 320 -9.51 12.41 -2.55
C LYS A 320 -9.65 10.96 -3.03
N LYS A 321 -8.68 10.10 -2.72
CA LYS A 321 -8.75 8.67 -3.05
C LYS A 321 -9.89 7.96 -2.34
N SER A 322 -10.12 8.30 -1.07
CA SER A 322 -11.25 7.80 -0.28
C SER A 322 -12.58 8.17 -0.95
N ASN A 323 -12.71 9.40 -1.45
CA ASN A 323 -13.90 9.82 -2.18
C ASN A 323 -14.12 9.05 -3.48
N VAL A 324 -13.05 8.77 -4.25
CA VAL A 324 -13.13 7.90 -5.43
C VAL A 324 -13.58 6.50 -5.02
N LEU A 325 -12.95 5.88 -4.01
CA LEU A 325 -13.34 4.55 -3.52
C LEU A 325 -14.80 4.50 -3.06
N LYS A 326 -15.28 5.54 -2.34
CA LYS A 326 -16.67 5.65 -1.88
C LYS A 326 -17.66 5.61 -3.03
N GLN A 327 -17.38 6.23 -4.18
CA GLN A 327 -18.26 6.18 -5.35
C GLN A 327 -18.43 4.73 -5.85
N TYR A 328 -17.34 3.97 -5.93
CA TYR A 328 -17.40 2.57 -6.33
C TYR A 328 -18.01 1.65 -5.27
N LEU A 329 -17.81 1.96 -3.97
CA LEU A 329 -18.48 1.26 -2.89
C LEU A 329 -20.00 1.47 -2.93
N MET A 330 -20.47 2.69 -3.20
CA MET A 330 -21.89 2.98 -3.37
C MET A 330 -22.49 2.14 -4.50
N ASN A 331 -21.83 2.11 -5.65
CA ASN A 331 -22.28 1.31 -6.81
C ASN A 331 -22.29 -0.20 -6.52
N TYR A 332 -21.26 -0.71 -5.81
CA TYR A 332 -21.22 -2.11 -5.40
C TYR A 332 -22.35 -2.46 -4.44
N CYS A 333 -22.57 -1.63 -3.42
CA CYS A 333 -23.62 -1.85 -2.42
C CYS A 333 -25.02 -1.80 -3.05
N SER A 334 -25.29 -0.84 -3.95
CA SER A 334 -26.57 -0.76 -4.65
C SER A 334 -26.85 -1.98 -5.53
N ASN A 335 -25.81 -2.60 -6.10
CA ASN A 335 -25.94 -3.76 -6.98
C ASN A 335 -26.02 -5.10 -6.24
N THR A 336 -25.70 -5.13 -4.94
CA THR A 336 -25.61 -6.38 -4.17
C THR A 336 -26.75 -6.55 -3.17
N SER A 337 -26.89 -5.63 -2.20
CA SER A 337 -27.92 -5.74 -1.16
C SER A 337 -28.13 -4.43 -0.41
N GLN A 338 -29.36 -4.20 0.07
CA GLN A 338 -29.70 -3.06 0.92
C GLN A 338 -28.87 -3.04 2.22
N SER A 339 -28.62 -4.21 2.82
CA SER A 339 -27.79 -4.32 4.04
C SER A 339 -26.37 -3.78 3.82
N SER A 340 -25.77 -4.06 2.65
CA SER A 340 -24.44 -3.53 2.29
C SER A 340 -24.45 -2.01 2.17
N LEU A 341 -25.55 -1.43 1.68
CA LEU A 341 -25.73 0.02 1.59
C LEU A 341 -25.86 0.66 2.98
N ASP A 342 -26.61 0.01 3.88
CA ASP A 342 -26.76 0.47 5.26
C ASP A 342 -25.43 0.47 6.02
N ILE A 343 -24.60 -0.56 5.80
CA ILE A 343 -23.25 -0.63 6.37
C ILE A 343 -22.35 0.50 5.83
N LEU A 344 -22.40 0.79 4.52
CA LEU A 344 -21.63 1.89 3.94
C LEU A 344 -22.07 3.26 4.48
N ASN A 345 -23.38 3.46 4.63
CA ASN A 345 -23.95 4.66 5.25
C ASN A 345 -23.51 4.79 6.71
N HIS A 346 -23.48 3.68 7.44
CA HIS A 346 -22.98 3.62 8.82
C HIS A 346 -21.51 4.07 8.93
N PHE A 347 -20.62 3.53 8.10
CA PHE A 347 -19.20 3.93 8.06
C PHE A 347 -19.03 5.41 7.66
N THR A 348 -19.82 5.89 6.71
CA THR A 348 -19.77 7.31 6.29
C THR A 348 -20.24 8.25 7.40
N LYS A 349 -21.23 7.84 8.21
CA LYS A 349 -21.63 8.60 9.41
C LYS A 349 -20.51 8.68 10.43
N ILE A 350 -19.80 7.57 10.68
CA ILE A 350 -18.62 7.54 11.57
C ILE A 350 -17.54 8.50 11.07
N GLU A 351 -17.17 8.43 9.77
CA GLU A 351 -16.20 9.35 9.15
C GLU A 351 -16.58 10.82 9.39
N ASN A 352 -17.85 11.17 9.15
CA ASN A 352 -18.34 12.53 9.34
C ASN A 352 -18.27 13.01 10.79
N ILE A 353 -18.46 12.11 11.76
CA ILE A 353 -18.36 12.44 13.19
C ILE A 353 -16.90 12.74 13.56
N PHE A 354 -15.95 11.90 13.15
CA PHE A 354 -14.53 12.14 13.40
C PHE A 354 -14.03 13.42 12.71
N LEU A 355 -14.52 13.70 11.51
CA LEU A 355 -14.19 14.93 10.80
C LEU A 355 -14.74 16.16 11.53
N LYS A 356 -16.03 16.19 11.85
CA LYS A 356 -16.70 17.35 12.48
C LYS A 356 -16.23 17.61 13.90
N ARG A 357 -15.99 16.57 14.70
CA ARG A 357 -15.69 16.71 16.14
C ARG A 357 -14.20 16.74 16.46
N GLU A 358 -13.38 15.98 15.74
CA GLU A 358 -11.96 15.83 16.04
C GLU A 358 -11.02 16.41 14.96
N ASN A 359 -11.58 16.87 13.84
CA ASN A 359 -10.80 17.27 12.65
C ASN A 359 -9.82 16.16 12.22
N LYS A 360 -10.32 14.91 12.23
CA LYS A 360 -9.59 13.73 11.78
C LYS A 360 -10.23 13.16 10.51
N TYR A 361 -9.38 12.82 9.55
CA TYR A 361 -9.75 12.23 8.27
C TYR A 361 -9.55 10.72 8.33
N ALA A 362 -10.36 9.99 7.56
CA ALA A 362 -10.20 8.56 7.37
C ALA A 362 -8.87 8.25 6.68
N SER A 363 -8.14 7.26 7.21
CA SER A 363 -6.96 6.70 6.58
C SER A 363 -7.33 5.84 5.38
N SER A 364 -6.33 5.51 4.55
CA SER A 364 -6.49 4.48 3.52
C SER A 364 -6.99 3.15 4.07
N TYR A 365 -6.68 2.81 5.31
CA TYR A 365 -7.06 1.54 5.93
C TYR A 365 -8.54 1.48 6.30
N TYR A 366 -9.21 2.62 6.52
CA TYR A 366 -10.60 2.64 6.99
C TYR A 366 -11.57 2.07 5.94
N TYR A 367 -11.56 2.60 4.72
CA TYR A 367 -12.39 2.06 3.64
C TYR A 367 -11.81 0.78 3.03
N THR A 368 -10.51 0.51 3.18
CA THR A 368 -9.94 -0.82 2.87
C THR A 368 -10.57 -1.88 3.77
N LEU A 369 -10.68 -1.63 5.08
CA LEU A 369 -11.30 -2.53 6.04
C LEU A 369 -12.76 -2.84 5.66
N LEU A 370 -13.54 -1.80 5.35
CA LEU A 370 -14.92 -1.96 4.88
C LEU A 370 -15.00 -2.77 3.58
N THR A 371 -14.11 -2.48 2.62
CA THR A 371 -14.08 -3.19 1.33
C THR A 371 -13.81 -4.68 1.53
N PHE A 372 -12.86 -5.05 2.39
CA PHE A 372 -12.57 -6.45 2.71
C PHE A 372 -13.78 -7.17 3.30
N TYR A 373 -14.51 -6.48 4.19
CA TYR A 373 -15.74 -7.03 4.78
C TYR A 373 -16.83 -7.25 3.73
N LEU A 374 -17.10 -6.26 2.88
CA LEU A 374 -18.12 -6.33 1.81
C LEU A 374 -17.80 -7.37 0.72
N LEU A 375 -16.52 -7.65 0.50
CA LEU A 375 -16.07 -8.66 -0.47
C LEU A 375 -16.03 -10.08 0.11
N ASP A 376 -16.28 -10.26 1.41
CA ASP A 376 -16.09 -11.50 2.17
C ASP A 376 -14.63 -12.00 2.15
N ILE A 377 -13.65 -11.10 2.14
CA ILE A 377 -12.22 -11.45 2.20
C ILE A 377 -11.80 -11.50 3.68
N PRO A 378 -11.14 -12.59 4.14
CA PRO A 378 -10.62 -12.66 5.51
C PRO A 378 -9.68 -11.50 5.85
N MET A 379 -9.84 -10.94 7.06
CA MET A 379 -9.12 -9.75 7.50
C MET A 379 -7.60 -9.95 7.59
N GLU A 380 -7.15 -11.20 7.76
CA GLU A 380 -5.73 -11.56 7.78
C GLU A 380 -5.01 -11.15 6.48
N PHE A 381 -5.73 -11.18 5.34
CA PHE A 381 -5.19 -10.79 4.03
C PHE A 381 -5.06 -9.29 3.83
N LEU A 382 -5.70 -8.48 4.66
CA LEU A 382 -5.66 -7.02 4.51
C LEU A 382 -4.22 -6.54 4.59
N SER A 383 -3.49 -6.99 5.61
CA SER A 383 -2.08 -6.65 5.81
C SER A 383 -1.21 -7.04 4.59
N VAL A 384 -1.45 -8.22 4.03
CA VAL A 384 -0.69 -8.80 2.93
C VAL A 384 -0.95 -8.08 1.61
N LEU A 385 -2.21 -7.96 1.20
CA LEU A 385 -2.56 -7.29 -0.06
C LEU A 385 -2.19 -5.82 -0.02
N TYR A 386 -2.39 -5.16 1.13
CA TYR A 386 -1.97 -3.78 1.30
C TYR A 386 -0.45 -3.65 1.16
N PHE A 387 0.32 -4.55 1.77
CA PHE A 387 1.78 -4.56 1.60
C PHE A 387 2.22 -4.81 0.15
N LEU A 388 1.64 -5.80 -0.54
CA LEU A 388 2.00 -6.13 -1.93
C LEU A 388 1.65 -5.00 -2.91
N ALA A 389 0.54 -4.31 -2.68
CA ALA A 389 0.19 -3.11 -3.44
C ALA A 389 1.17 -1.96 -3.17
N ARG A 390 1.63 -1.79 -1.92
CA ARG A 390 2.63 -0.77 -1.56
C ARG A 390 4.04 -1.11 -2.02
N LEU A 391 4.38 -2.40 -2.10
CA LEU A 391 5.65 -2.88 -2.61
C LEU A 391 5.83 -2.50 -4.09
N LEU A 392 4.75 -2.43 -4.87
CA LEU A 392 4.77 -1.96 -6.26
C LEU A 392 5.35 -0.54 -6.35
N SER A 393 4.81 0.36 -5.54
CA SER A 393 5.28 1.73 -5.42
C SER A 393 6.73 1.79 -4.95
N PHE A 394 7.10 1.03 -3.93
CA PHE A 394 8.51 0.95 -3.51
C PHE A 394 9.43 0.51 -4.65
N THR A 395 9.02 -0.48 -5.43
CA THR A 395 9.78 -0.95 -6.60
C THR A 395 9.93 0.15 -7.66
N ALA A 396 8.85 0.87 -7.95
CA ALA A 396 8.89 2.00 -8.88
C ALA A 396 9.82 3.11 -8.40
N HIS A 397 9.79 3.45 -7.11
CA HIS A 397 10.67 4.44 -6.49
C HIS A 397 12.14 3.98 -6.44
N ILE A 398 12.41 2.69 -6.22
CA ILE A 398 13.75 2.10 -6.33
C ILE A 398 14.28 2.27 -7.76
N ASN A 399 13.49 1.93 -8.78
CA ASN A 399 13.88 2.09 -10.18
C ASN A 399 14.16 3.55 -10.52
N GLU A 400 13.31 4.48 -10.07
CA GLU A 400 13.50 5.91 -10.28
C GLU A 400 14.78 6.40 -9.61
N GLN A 401 15.06 5.94 -8.38
CA GLN A 401 16.28 6.29 -7.66
C GLN A 401 17.53 5.76 -8.37
N LYS A 402 17.55 4.47 -8.75
CA LYS A 402 18.66 3.84 -9.49
C LYS A 402 18.86 4.47 -10.87
N LYS A 403 17.80 4.91 -11.56
CA LYS A 403 17.92 5.63 -12.85
C LYS A 403 18.51 7.04 -12.69
N ASN A 404 18.19 7.72 -11.59
CA ASN A 404 18.66 9.08 -11.34
C ASN A 404 20.12 9.15 -10.87
N ASN A 405 20.69 8.06 -10.32
CA ASN A 405 22.11 7.93 -9.93
C ASN A 405 22.65 9.09 -9.08
N LYS A 406 21.79 9.78 -8.32
CA LYS A 406 22.18 10.83 -7.38
C LYS A 406 22.38 10.20 -6.00
N ILE A 407 23.63 10.08 -5.57
CA ILE A 407 23.94 9.72 -4.18
C ILE A 407 23.47 10.85 -3.28
N VAL A 408 22.54 10.55 -2.38
CA VAL A 408 22.11 11.49 -1.35
C VAL A 408 23.16 11.48 -0.24
N LYS A 409 23.93 12.57 -0.12
CA LYS A 409 24.87 12.80 0.98
C LYS A 409 24.20 13.63 2.06
N TYR A 410 24.34 13.19 3.30
CA TYR A 410 23.81 13.89 4.46
C TYR A 410 24.89 14.71 5.14
N SER A 411 24.49 15.85 5.68
CA SER A 411 25.29 16.67 6.58
C SER A 411 24.48 16.93 7.84
N SER A 412 25.15 16.95 8.98
CA SER A 412 24.56 17.39 10.25
C SER A 412 25.16 18.73 10.66
N VAL A 413 24.40 19.48 11.47
CA VAL A 413 24.96 20.60 12.23
C VAL A 413 25.42 20.05 13.57
N TYR A 414 26.72 20.06 13.81
CA TYR A 414 27.28 19.65 15.09
C TYR A 414 26.94 20.68 16.17
N ILE A 415 26.22 20.26 17.21
CA ILE A 415 25.82 21.10 18.37
C ILE A 415 26.39 20.58 19.69
N GLY A 416 27.35 19.65 19.63
CA GLY A 416 28.03 19.12 20.81
C GLY A 416 29.12 20.07 21.32
N ASN A 417 29.82 19.63 22.36
CA ASN A 417 30.94 20.40 22.91
C ASN A 417 32.06 20.58 21.87
N PRO A 418 32.75 21.73 21.83
CA PRO A 418 33.98 21.84 21.05
C PRO A 418 35.02 20.84 21.56
N HIS A 419 36.13 20.68 20.84
CA HIS A 419 37.19 19.72 21.18
C HIS A 419 37.55 19.72 22.68
N ILE A 420 37.30 18.59 23.36
CA ILE A 420 37.70 18.34 24.75
C ILE A 420 38.89 17.39 24.73
N LYS A 421 39.96 17.76 25.45
CA LYS A 421 41.13 16.87 25.61
C LYS A 421 40.73 15.66 26.45
N TYR A 422 40.94 14.45 25.93
CA TYR A 422 40.69 13.22 26.66
C TYR A 422 41.55 13.15 27.92
N THR A 423 40.91 13.03 29.08
CA THR A 423 41.57 12.70 30.35
C THR A 423 41.51 11.19 30.55
N ASP A 424 42.69 10.59 30.79
CA ASP A 424 42.80 9.18 31.12
C ASP A 424 41.86 8.86 32.28
N ILE A 425 41.25 7.67 32.29
CA ILE A 425 40.28 7.30 33.32
C ILE A 425 40.84 7.42 34.74
N ASN A 426 42.15 7.26 34.89
CA ASN A 426 42.85 7.39 36.18
C ASN A 426 43.18 8.85 36.54
N LEU A 427 42.92 9.81 35.64
CA LEU A 427 43.25 11.23 35.75
C LEU A 427 42.02 12.14 35.56
N ARG A 428 40.80 11.59 35.68
CA ARG A 428 39.53 12.32 35.49
C ARG A 428 39.16 13.19 36.68
#